data_AF-A0AAV4WFZ1-F1
#
_entry.id   AF-A0AAV4WFZ1-F1
#
_cell.length_a   1.000
_cell.length_b   1.000
_cell.length_c   1.000
_cell.angle_alpha   90.00
_cell.angle_beta   90.00
_cell.angle_gamma   90.00
#
_symmetry.space_group_name_H-M   'P 1'
#
loop_
_entity.id
_entity.type
_entity.pdbx_description
1 polymer ?
#
loop_
_entity_poly.entity_id
_entity_poly.type
_entity_poly.pdbx_seq_one_letter_code
_entity_poly.pdbx_strand_id
1 'polypeptide(L)'
;MPNRTYITAEEKMMPGHKPMKDRLTLALCANASGDCKIKPLLVYHSENPRAFKSHKILKEKLQVMWRSNPKAWVTRKFFVEWVNLVFGPTVKKYLQENNLPVQALLILDNAPAHPPNLEDDILEELKFIKVLYLPPNTTPILQPMDQQVISNFKKLYTKHLFRRCFEVTESTNLTLREFWKDHFNIAICLQIIDQAWLGVTTKTLTSAWKKLWPEAVAERIYEELEPGVSVEEEIVSLGKSMGLEVEERDVNELIEEYTQELTTEEIQELQSQQHTEVMQEIGFEESEEEVISTSEIKEILGMWESVSQFVEKKTPRKSCNRSCI
;
A
#
# COMPACT_ATOMS: atom_id res chain seq x y z
N MET A 1 -17.14 5.83 -3.51
CA MET A 1 -18.08 6.69 -2.77
C MET A 1 -18.75 5.83 -1.72
N PRO A 2 -18.94 6.32 -0.49
CA PRO A 2 -19.60 5.57 0.58
C PRO A 2 -20.92 4.96 0.14
N ASN A 3 -21.33 3.90 0.83
CA ASN A 3 -22.64 3.27 0.66
C ASN A 3 -23.82 4.24 0.88
N ARG A 4 -23.57 5.42 1.46
CA ARG A 4 -24.55 6.49 1.69
C ARG A 4 -24.30 7.79 0.95
N THR A 5 -23.17 7.93 0.24
CA THR A 5 -22.92 9.10 -0.61
C THR A 5 -23.44 8.79 -2.00
N TYR A 6 -24.76 8.71 -2.10
CA TYR A 6 -25.44 8.66 -3.39
C TYR A 6 -25.07 9.93 -4.14
N ILE A 7 -24.61 9.80 -5.39
CA ILE A 7 -24.15 10.94 -6.19
C ILE A 7 -25.31 11.92 -6.41
N THR A 8 -26.56 11.47 -6.27
CA THR A 8 -27.79 12.26 -6.09
C THR A 8 -28.87 11.45 -5.34
N ALA A 9 -29.92 12.11 -4.84
CA ALA A 9 -31.14 11.45 -4.31
C ALA A 9 -31.78 10.47 -5.33
N GLU A 10 -31.54 10.67 -6.62
CA GLU A 10 -32.03 9.82 -7.71
C GLU A 10 -31.30 8.47 -7.80
N GLU A 11 -30.01 8.41 -7.43
CA GLU A 11 -29.26 7.14 -7.42
C GLU A 11 -29.68 6.23 -6.27
N LYS A 12 -30.10 6.81 -5.14
CA LYS A 12 -30.67 6.07 -4.00
C LYS A 12 -31.95 5.31 -4.37
N MET A 13 -32.66 5.76 -5.40
CA MET A 13 -33.91 5.17 -5.86
C MET A 13 -33.74 4.14 -6.98
N MET A 14 -32.52 3.89 -7.48
CA MET A 14 -32.28 2.96 -8.58
C MET A 14 -31.88 1.55 -8.08
N PRO A 15 -32.71 0.51 -8.32
CA PRO A 15 -32.35 -0.86 -7.95
C PRO A 15 -31.16 -1.36 -8.78
N GLY A 16 -30.14 -1.92 -8.13
CA GLY A 16 -29.04 -2.64 -8.80
C GLY A 16 -27.81 -1.82 -9.18
N HIS A 17 -27.66 -0.58 -8.70
CA HIS A 17 -26.43 0.20 -8.93
C HIS A 17 -25.21 -0.47 -8.27
N LYS A 18 -24.25 -0.93 -9.08
CA LYS A 18 -22.95 -1.41 -8.61
C LYS A 18 -21.93 -0.26 -8.72
N PRO A 19 -21.23 0.10 -7.63
CA PRO A 19 -20.19 1.12 -7.71
C PRO A 19 -19.11 0.71 -8.72
N MET A 20 -18.63 1.68 -9.50
CA MET A 20 -17.54 1.47 -10.45
C MET A 20 -16.27 1.08 -9.68
N LYS A 21 -15.80 -0.15 -9.86
CA LYS A 21 -14.59 -0.68 -9.21
C LYS A 21 -13.37 -0.39 -10.09
N ASP A 22 -12.88 0.83 -10.07
CA ASP A 22 -11.52 1.14 -10.51
C ASP A 22 -10.59 1.10 -9.29
N ARG A 23 -9.42 0.47 -9.41
CA ARG A 23 -8.48 0.25 -8.29
C ARG A 23 -7.08 0.74 -8.66
N LEU A 24 -6.46 1.43 -7.70
CA LEU A 24 -5.04 1.70 -7.66
C LEU A 24 -4.50 1.40 -6.26
N THR A 25 -3.21 1.11 -6.15
CA THR A 25 -2.51 0.98 -4.86
C THR A 25 -1.42 2.04 -4.76
N LEU A 26 -1.26 2.63 -3.58
CA LEU A 26 -0.25 3.65 -3.29
C LEU A 26 0.59 3.20 -2.09
N ALA A 27 1.92 3.16 -2.24
CA ALA A 27 2.84 3.00 -1.13
C ALA A 27 3.44 4.37 -0.76
N LEU A 28 3.20 4.79 0.48
CA LEU A 28 3.64 6.07 1.02
C LEU A 28 4.83 5.86 1.97
N CYS A 29 5.76 6.81 2.00
CA CYS A 29 6.91 6.76 2.90
C CYS A 29 7.40 8.18 3.24
N ALA A 30 7.76 8.40 4.49
CA ALA A 30 8.33 9.64 4.98
C ALA A 30 9.25 9.37 6.18
N ASN A 31 10.14 10.32 6.50
CA ASN A 31 11.02 10.22 7.66
C ASN A 31 10.33 10.63 8.98
N ALA A 32 10.97 10.30 10.09
CA ALA A 32 10.45 10.58 11.44
C ALA A 32 10.44 12.07 11.82
N SER A 33 11.26 12.92 11.18
CA SER A 33 11.19 14.38 11.33
C SER A 33 10.06 15.03 10.55
N GLY A 34 9.45 14.33 9.61
CA GLY A 34 8.32 14.83 8.83
C GLY A 34 8.68 15.86 7.76
N ASP A 35 9.95 16.17 7.59
CA ASP A 35 10.49 17.12 6.61
C ASP A 35 10.97 16.44 5.32
N CYS A 36 11.02 15.11 5.28
CA CYS A 36 11.32 14.33 4.07
C CYS A 36 10.17 13.38 3.74
N LYS A 37 9.38 13.73 2.72
CA LYS A 37 8.40 12.85 2.09
C LYS A 37 9.02 12.22 0.85
N ILE A 38 8.93 10.88 0.74
CA ILE A 38 9.41 10.15 -0.42
C ILE A 38 8.33 10.15 -1.49
N LYS A 39 8.74 10.24 -2.76
CA LYS A 39 7.85 10.09 -3.92
C LYS A 39 7.13 8.72 -3.83
N PRO A 40 5.78 8.66 -3.77
CA PRO A 40 5.05 7.41 -3.60
C PRO A 40 5.23 6.42 -4.76
N LEU A 41 5.11 5.13 -4.49
CA LEU A 41 4.91 4.10 -5.52
C LEU A 41 3.42 3.98 -5.82
N LEU A 42 3.01 4.11 -7.08
CA LEU A 42 1.62 3.92 -7.51
C LEU A 42 1.55 2.77 -8.51
N VAL A 43 0.69 1.79 -8.22
CA VAL A 43 0.37 0.70 -9.15
C VAL A 43 -1.06 0.84 -9.64
N TYR A 44 -1.24 0.87 -10.95
CA TYR A 44 -2.54 0.94 -11.62
C TYR A 44 -2.77 -0.26 -12.53
N HIS A 45 -4.02 -0.55 -12.88
CA HIS A 45 -4.34 -1.73 -13.69
C HIS A 45 -3.88 -1.63 -15.16
N SER A 46 -3.60 -0.42 -15.65
CA SER A 46 -3.27 -0.16 -17.06
C SER A 46 -1.92 0.55 -17.19
N GLU A 47 -1.01 0.00 -18.01
CA GLU A 47 0.30 0.62 -18.26
C GLU A 47 0.19 1.98 -18.96
N ASN A 48 -0.73 2.11 -19.91
CA ASN A 48 -0.90 3.31 -20.73
C ASN A 48 -2.37 3.73 -20.81
N PRO A 49 -2.94 4.33 -19.74
CA PRO A 49 -4.32 4.77 -19.73
C PRO A 49 -4.61 5.77 -20.86
N ARG A 50 -5.82 5.72 -21.44
CA ARG A 50 -6.22 6.68 -22.50
C ARG A 50 -6.04 8.14 -22.07
N ALA A 51 -6.30 8.41 -20.78
CA ALA A 51 -6.13 9.73 -20.19
C ALA A 51 -4.70 10.27 -20.31
N PHE A 52 -3.66 9.42 -20.31
CA PHE A 52 -2.28 9.89 -20.45
C PHE A 52 -2.02 10.48 -21.83
N LYS A 53 -2.60 9.87 -22.87
CA LYS A 53 -2.51 10.40 -24.23
C LYS A 53 -3.27 11.72 -24.37
N SER A 54 -4.50 11.78 -23.86
CA SER A 54 -5.33 13.00 -23.98
C SER A 54 -4.75 14.18 -23.19
N HIS A 55 -4.17 13.93 -22.02
CA HIS A 55 -3.57 14.97 -21.16
C HIS A 55 -2.07 15.16 -21.40
N LYS A 56 -1.48 14.45 -22.38
CA LYS A 56 -0.04 14.50 -22.70
C LYS A 56 0.86 14.27 -21.46
N ILE A 57 0.48 13.30 -20.63
CA ILE A 57 1.22 12.96 -19.41
C ILE A 57 2.52 12.23 -19.76
N LEU A 58 3.61 12.71 -19.17
CA LEU A 58 4.92 12.07 -19.19
C LEU A 58 5.15 11.39 -17.83
N LYS A 59 5.37 10.07 -17.83
CA LYS A 59 5.45 9.26 -16.59
C LYS A 59 6.61 9.72 -15.69
N GLU A 60 7.71 10.12 -16.28
CA GLU A 60 8.91 10.64 -15.60
C GLU A 60 8.67 11.97 -14.87
N LYS A 61 7.63 12.72 -15.27
CA LYS A 61 7.24 13.98 -14.62
C LYS A 61 6.19 13.81 -13.52
N LEU A 62 5.72 12.59 -13.29
CA LEU A 62 4.76 12.32 -12.24
C LEU A 62 5.40 12.47 -10.85
N GLN A 63 4.59 12.93 -9.90
CA GLN A 63 4.93 12.99 -8.48
C GLN A 63 4.74 11.64 -7.77
N VAL A 64 4.62 10.57 -8.56
CA VAL A 64 4.61 9.17 -8.13
C VAL A 64 5.51 8.37 -9.07
N MET A 65 6.03 7.24 -8.58
CA MET A 65 6.60 6.21 -9.43
C MET A 65 5.48 5.36 -10.00
N TRP A 66 5.25 5.47 -11.31
CA TRP A 66 4.20 4.73 -12.00
C TRP A 66 4.63 3.29 -12.29
N ARG A 67 3.80 2.33 -11.89
CA ARG A 67 3.86 0.93 -12.30
C ARG A 67 2.47 0.44 -12.68
N SER A 68 2.41 -0.66 -13.41
CA SER A 68 1.13 -1.30 -13.69
C SER A 68 1.19 -2.82 -13.60
N ASN A 69 0.11 -3.39 -13.11
CA ASN A 69 -0.21 -4.80 -13.25
C ASN A 69 -1.74 -4.95 -13.26
N PRO A 70 -2.34 -5.98 -13.88
CA PRO A 70 -3.79 -6.07 -14.05
C PRO A 70 -4.61 -5.99 -12.75
N LYS A 71 -4.01 -6.34 -11.61
CA LYS A 71 -4.65 -6.28 -10.28
C LYS A 71 -4.43 -4.96 -9.56
N ALA A 72 -3.59 -4.07 -10.07
CA ALA A 72 -3.16 -2.84 -9.40
C ALA A 72 -2.55 -3.08 -8.01
N TRP A 73 -1.79 -4.16 -7.83
CA TRP A 73 -1.14 -4.55 -6.57
C TRP A 73 0.34 -4.21 -6.54
N VAL A 74 0.90 -3.88 -5.38
CA VAL A 74 2.36 -3.78 -5.23
C VAL A 74 2.95 -5.19 -5.17
N THR A 75 3.91 -5.47 -6.05
CA THR A 75 4.69 -6.72 -6.05
C THR A 75 6.05 -6.49 -5.41
N ARG A 76 6.74 -7.57 -5.02
CA ARG A 76 8.12 -7.49 -4.50
C ARG A 76 9.05 -6.79 -5.48
N LYS A 77 8.93 -7.12 -6.77
CA LYS A 77 9.68 -6.47 -7.84
C LYS A 77 9.46 -4.96 -7.87
N PHE A 78 8.21 -4.50 -7.88
CA PHE A 78 7.91 -3.07 -7.88
C PHE A 78 8.41 -2.37 -6.61
N PHE A 79 8.35 -3.05 -5.46
CA PHE A 79 8.85 -2.51 -4.21
C PHE A 79 10.38 -2.36 -4.23
N VAL A 80 11.13 -3.39 -4.65
CA VAL A 80 12.60 -3.35 -4.81
C VAL A 80 13.02 -2.26 -5.79
N GLU A 81 12.35 -2.17 -6.94
CA GLU A 81 12.60 -1.10 -7.91
C GLU A 81 12.37 0.28 -7.31
N TRP A 82 11.30 0.46 -6.52
CA TRP A 82 11.04 1.73 -5.84
C TRP A 82 12.10 2.05 -4.78
N VAL A 83 12.58 1.05 -4.04
CA VAL A 83 13.67 1.23 -3.07
C VAL A 83 14.93 1.74 -3.76
N ASN A 84 15.33 1.11 -4.86
CA ASN A 84 16.57 1.42 -5.57
C ASN A 84 16.50 2.69 -6.44
N LEU A 85 15.35 2.95 -7.08
CA LEU A 85 15.22 4.04 -8.04
C LEU A 85 14.70 5.35 -7.41
N VAL A 86 14.01 5.26 -6.28
CA VAL A 86 13.31 6.41 -5.68
C VAL A 86 13.74 6.63 -4.23
N PHE A 87 13.51 5.67 -3.35
CA PHE A 87 13.78 5.85 -1.91
C PHE A 87 15.27 6.11 -1.65
N GLY A 88 16.15 5.21 -2.07
CA GLY A 88 17.57 5.28 -1.78
C GLY A 88 18.24 6.56 -2.29
N PRO A 89 18.08 6.92 -3.59
CA PRO A 89 18.60 8.18 -4.12
C PRO A 89 18.04 9.42 -3.41
N THR A 90 16.75 9.41 -3.06
CA THR A 90 16.09 10.53 -2.37
C THR A 90 16.64 10.70 -0.95
N VAL A 91 16.77 9.61 -0.20
CA VAL A 91 17.33 9.62 1.16
C VAL A 91 18.79 10.03 1.14
N LYS A 92 19.60 9.50 0.21
CA LYS A 92 21.00 9.88 0.05
C LYS A 92 21.16 11.39 -0.18
N LYS A 93 20.34 11.93 -1.10
CA LYS A 93 20.30 13.37 -1.39
C LYS A 93 19.92 14.18 -0.14
N TYR A 94 18.85 13.80 0.55
CA TYR A 94 18.41 14.48 1.77
C TYR A 94 19.51 14.51 2.85
N LEU A 95 20.18 13.38 3.09
CA LEU A 95 21.26 13.29 4.07
C LEU A 95 22.43 14.20 3.70
N GLN A 96 22.81 14.25 2.43
CA GLN A 96 23.89 15.12 1.94
C GLN A 96 23.53 16.61 2.03
N GLU A 97 22.33 17.00 1.61
CA GLU A 97 21.87 18.40 1.64
C GLU A 97 21.76 18.95 3.07
N ASN A 98 21.44 18.09 4.04
CA ASN A 98 21.35 18.45 5.45
C ASN A 98 22.64 18.22 6.26
N ASN A 99 23.74 17.85 5.60
CA ASN A 99 25.03 17.52 6.25
C ASN A 99 24.91 16.44 7.35
N LEU A 100 24.06 15.45 7.14
CA LEU A 100 23.84 14.33 8.05
C LEU A 100 24.75 13.14 7.68
N PRO A 101 25.08 12.27 8.65
CA PRO A 101 25.73 11.00 8.34
C PRO A 101 24.94 10.20 7.31
N VAL A 102 25.64 9.59 6.34
CA VAL A 102 25.01 8.74 5.31
C VAL A 102 24.66 7.38 5.94
N GLN A 103 23.58 7.36 6.72
CA GLN A 103 23.01 6.20 7.40
C GLN A 103 21.49 6.35 7.42
N ALA A 104 20.77 5.29 7.11
CA ALA A 104 19.30 5.28 7.13
C ALA A 104 18.77 3.94 7.65
N LEU A 105 17.60 3.99 8.29
CA LEU A 105 16.83 2.82 8.69
C LEU A 105 15.46 2.87 8.01
N LEU A 106 15.17 1.89 7.17
CA LEU A 106 13.86 1.68 6.56
C LEU A 106 13.06 0.70 7.42
N ILE A 107 11.96 1.17 7.99
CA ILE A 107 11.06 0.34 8.81
C ILE A 107 9.92 -0.17 7.95
N LEU A 108 9.72 -1.49 7.92
CA LEU A 108 8.68 -2.15 7.13
C LEU A 108 7.80 -3.04 8.01
N ASP A 109 6.55 -3.22 7.61
CA ASP A 109 5.72 -4.31 8.12
C ASP A 109 5.97 -5.60 7.32
N ASN A 110 5.20 -6.65 7.63
CA ASN A 110 5.33 -7.96 6.99
C ASN A 110 4.38 -8.14 5.79
N ALA A 111 4.02 -7.06 5.09
CA ALA A 111 3.17 -7.16 3.91
C ALA A 111 3.79 -8.09 2.85
N PRO A 112 2.99 -8.87 2.08
CA PRO A 112 3.51 -9.82 1.09
C PRO A 112 4.40 -9.18 0.02
N ALA A 113 4.20 -7.90 -0.26
CA ALA A 113 4.99 -7.11 -1.21
C ALA A 113 6.39 -6.77 -0.70
N HIS A 114 6.65 -6.87 0.61
CA HIS A 114 7.96 -6.60 1.19
C HIS A 114 8.80 -7.88 1.14
N PRO A 115 9.93 -7.91 0.40
CA PRO A 115 10.82 -9.07 0.38
C PRO A 115 11.42 -9.30 1.77
N PRO A 116 11.58 -10.53 2.28
CA PRO A 116 12.17 -10.78 3.59
C PRO A 116 13.68 -10.44 3.66
N ASN A 117 14.38 -10.50 2.53
CA ASN A 117 15.82 -10.23 2.42
C ASN A 117 16.09 -8.99 1.56
N LEU A 118 15.29 -7.93 1.73
CA LEU A 118 15.38 -6.74 0.90
C LEU A 118 16.79 -6.14 0.81
N GLU A 119 17.60 -6.26 1.88
CA GLU A 119 18.98 -5.76 1.88
C GLU A 119 19.85 -6.39 0.78
N ASP A 120 19.60 -7.63 0.38
CA ASP A 120 20.35 -8.31 -0.68
C ASP A 120 20.06 -7.69 -2.05
N ASP A 121 18.83 -7.21 -2.25
CA ASP A 121 18.35 -6.60 -3.49
C ASP A 121 18.65 -5.09 -3.58
N ILE A 122 19.16 -4.48 -2.51
CA ILE A 122 19.57 -3.07 -2.50
C ILE A 122 20.93 -2.91 -3.20
N LEU A 123 21.01 -1.92 -4.11
CA LEU A 123 22.24 -1.58 -4.85
C LEU A 123 23.42 -1.27 -3.90
N GLU A 124 24.64 -1.61 -4.32
CA GLU A 124 25.86 -1.46 -3.51
C GLU A 124 26.07 -0.04 -2.98
N GLU A 125 25.80 0.98 -3.80
CA GLU A 125 25.89 2.40 -3.45
C GLU A 125 24.84 2.91 -2.46
N LEU A 126 23.86 2.05 -2.13
CA LEU A 126 22.72 2.28 -1.25
C LEU A 126 22.78 1.42 0.04
N LYS A 127 23.86 0.65 0.27
CA LYS A 127 24.06 -0.19 1.47
C LYS A 127 24.16 0.58 2.79
N PHE A 128 24.10 1.91 2.76
CA PHE A 128 23.91 2.74 3.95
C PHE A 128 22.48 2.63 4.54
N ILE A 129 21.55 2.06 3.78
CA ILE A 129 20.18 1.76 4.19
C ILE A 129 20.18 0.41 4.90
N LYS A 130 19.76 0.39 6.15
CA LYS A 130 19.41 -0.83 6.89
C LYS A 130 17.91 -1.03 6.87
N VAL A 131 17.45 -2.27 6.89
CA VAL A 131 16.03 -2.62 6.90
C VAL A 131 15.67 -3.23 8.24
N LEU A 132 14.58 -2.75 8.84
CA LEU A 132 14.01 -3.30 10.06
C LEU A 132 12.56 -3.70 9.82
N TYR A 133 12.25 -4.98 10.01
CA TYR A 133 10.88 -5.47 9.98
C TYR A 133 10.27 -5.35 11.38
N LEU A 134 9.07 -4.78 11.44
CA LEU A 134 8.25 -4.81 12.65
C LEU A 134 7.82 -6.25 12.95
N PRO A 135 7.55 -6.59 14.22
CA PRO A 135 7.04 -7.91 14.55
C PRO A 135 5.71 -8.20 13.82
N PRO A 136 5.44 -9.46 13.45
CA PRO A 136 4.18 -9.84 12.82
C PRO A 136 2.96 -9.37 13.63
N ASN A 137 1.88 -9.00 12.94
CA ASN A 137 0.60 -8.56 13.52
C ASN A 137 0.68 -7.29 14.40
N THR A 138 1.67 -6.44 14.17
CA THR A 138 1.80 -5.16 14.91
C THR A 138 1.48 -3.93 14.07
N THR A 139 1.11 -4.08 12.79
CA THR A 139 0.86 -2.96 11.86
C THR A 139 -0.07 -1.89 12.45
N PRO A 140 -1.28 -2.22 12.97
CA PRO A 140 -2.19 -1.20 13.50
C PRO A 140 -1.67 -0.48 14.76
N ILE A 141 -0.68 -1.08 15.44
CA ILE A 141 -0.21 -0.63 16.75
C ILE A 141 1.10 0.14 16.64
N LEU A 142 2.02 -0.31 15.77
CA LEU A 142 3.40 0.17 15.72
C LEU A 142 3.76 0.88 14.42
N GLN A 143 3.10 0.56 13.30
CA GLN A 143 3.48 1.10 11.99
C GLN A 143 2.98 2.56 11.86
N PRO A 144 3.88 3.56 11.74
CA PRO A 144 3.47 4.97 11.81
C PRO A 144 2.53 5.41 10.66
N MET A 145 2.74 4.89 9.46
CA MET A 145 1.91 5.21 8.30
C MET A 145 0.45 4.80 8.52
N ASP A 146 0.21 3.60 9.04
CA ASP A 146 -1.11 3.04 9.33
C ASP A 146 -1.77 3.67 10.56
N GLN A 147 -0.97 4.14 11.52
CA GLN A 147 -1.52 4.80 12.71
C GLN A 147 -2.23 6.12 12.41
N GLN A 148 -1.69 6.95 11.51
CA GLN A 148 -2.21 8.30 11.33
C GLN A 148 -2.05 8.85 9.92
N VAL A 149 -0.91 8.59 9.27
CA VAL A 149 -0.55 9.26 8.01
C VAL A 149 -1.49 8.88 6.88
N ILE A 150 -1.78 7.59 6.71
CA ILE A 150 -2.66 7.08 5.64
C ILE A 150 -4.09 7.62 5.83
N SER A 151 -4.60 7.62 7.06
CA SER A 151 -5.92 8.18 7.36
C SER A 151 -5.99 9.69 7.04
N ASN A 152 -4.96 10.46 7.41
CA ASN A 152 -4.88 11.89 7.09
C ASN A 152 -4.74 12.13 5.58
N PHE A 153 -3.92 11.35 4.89
CA PHE A 153 -3.81 11.40 3.43
C PHE A 153 -5.17 11.14 2.75
N LYS A 154 -5.92 10.13 3.19
CA LYS A 154 -7.27 9.82 2.69
C LYS A 154 -8.25 10.98 2.92
N LYS A 155 -8.19 11.63 4.09
CA LYS A 155 -8.96 12.86 4.39
C LYS A 155 -8.64 13.96 3.38
N LEU A 156 -7.37 14.26 3.20
CA LEU A 156 -6.91 15.30 2.27
C LEU A 156 -7.26 14.98 0.81
N TYR A 157 -7.10 13.71 0.40
CA TYR A 157 -7.54 13.24 -0.91
C TYR A 157 -9.03 13.50 -1.12
N THR A 158 -9.86 13.14 -0.14
CA THR A 158 -11.32 13.36 -0.19
C THR A 158 -11.66 14.85 -0.27
N LYS A 159 -10.99 15.70 0.51
CA LYS A 159 -11.12 17.16 0.43
C LYS A 159 -10.82 17.69 -0.98
N HIS A 160 -9.66 17.33 -1.53
CA HIS A 160 -9.27 17.78 -2.87
C HIS A 160 -10.19 17.24 -3.96
N LEU A 161 -10.71 16.03 -3.80
CA LEU A 161 -11.71 15.43 -4.67
C LEU A 161 -13.02 16.20 -4.65
N PHE A 162 -13.56 16.50 -3.47
CA PHE A 162 -14.79 17.28 -3.32
C PHE A 162 -14.64 18.69 -3.87
N ARG A 163 -13.50 19.32 -3.59
CA ARG A 163 -13.18 20.64 -4.15
C ARG A 163 -13.16 20.61 -5.67
N ARG A 164 -12.54 19.57 -6.26
CA ARG A 164 -12.50 19.42 -7.72
C ARG A 164 -13.87 19.19 -8.32
N CYS A 165 -14.72 18.39 -7.67
CA CYS A 165 -16.11 18.21 -8.08
C CYS A 165 -16.83 19.55 -8.08
N PHE A 166 -16.76 20.28 -6.95
CA PHE A 166 -17.41 21.57 -6.76
C PHE A 166 -16.97 22.59 -7.83
N GLU A 167 -15.67 22.77 -8.04
CA GLU A 167 -15.12 23.67 -9.06
C GLU A 167 -15.69 23.36 -10.46
N VAL A 168 -15.78 22.09 -10.83
CA VAL A 168 -16.29 21.70 -12.15
C VAL A 168 -17.80 21.91 -12.23
N THR A 169 -18.56 21.50 -11.21
CA THR A 169 -20.03 21.65 -11.22
C THR A 169 -20.51 23.08 -11.04
N GLU A 170 -19.71 23.97 -10.44
CA GLU A 170 -20.04 25.39 -10.32
C GLU A 170 -19.66 26.15 -11.60
N SER A 171 -18.50 25.84 -12.19
CA SER A 171 -18.03 26.49 -13.42
C SER A 171 -18.68 25.97 -14.71
N THR A 172 -19.43 24.88 -14.62
CA THR A 172 -20.13 24.25 -15.76
C THR A 172 -21.57 23.90 -15.38
N ASN A 173 -22.42 23.60 -16.36
CA ASN A 173 -23.77 23.08 -16.10
C ASN A 173 -23.77 21.54 -15.91
N LEU A 174 -22.63 20.93 -15.58
CA LEU A 174 -22.54 19.48 -15.41
C LEU A 174 -23.06 19.05 -14.05
N THR A 175 -23.79 17.96 -14.04
CA THR A 175 -24.16 17.23 -12.82
C THR A 175 -22.95 16.48 -12.25
N LEU A 176 -22.98 16.15 -10.96
CA LEU A 176 -21.96 15.28 -10.35
C LEU A 176 -21.84 13.94 -11.09
N ARG A 177 -22.96 13.36 -11.53
CA ARG A 177 -22.96 12.11 -12.29
C ARG A 177 -22.17 12.24 -13.60
N GLU A 178 -22.40 13.32 -14.36
CA GLU A 178 -21.66 13.58 -15.60
C GLU A 178 -20.18 13.82 -15.32
N PHE A 179 -19.85 14.55 -14.26
CA PHE A 179 -18.47 14.69 -13.81
C PHE A 179 -17.80 13.32 -13.57
N TRP A 180 -18.42 12.45 -12.78
CA TRP A 180 -17.85 11.14 -12.45
C TRP A 180 -17.69 10.24 -13.67
N LYS A 181 -18.68 10.25 -14.56
CA LYS A 181 -18.73 9.35 -15.71
C LYS A 181 -17.77 9.80 -16.82
N ASP A 182 -17.75 11.10 -17.11
CA ASP A 182 -17.16 11.61 -18.34
C ASP A 182 -15.91 12.48 -18.09
N HIS A 183 -15.71 12.99 -16.86
CA HIS A 183 -14.59 13.88 -16.54
C HIS A 183 -13.59 13.29 -15.55
N PHE A 184 -14.02 12.50 -14.57
CA PHE A 184 -13.12 11.88 -13.60
C PHE A 184 -12.32 10.75 -14.25
N ASN A 185 -10.99 10.88 -14.22
CA ASN A 185 -10.09 9.91 -14.80
C ASN A 185 -8.75 9.89 -14.04
N ILE A 186 -7.88 8.94 -14.37
CA ILE A 186 -6.60 8.74 -13.68
C ILE A 186 -5.68 9.96 -13.71
N ALA A 187 -5.77 10.85 -14.71
CA ALA A 187 -4.99 12.09 -14.72
C ALA A 187 -5.42 13.03 -13.59
N ILE A 188 -6.73 13.19 -13.39
CA ILE A 188 -7.28 13.99 -12.27
C ILE A 188 -6.94 13.30 -10.95
N CYS A 189 -7.05 11.98 -10.87
CA CYS A 189 -6.69 11.23 -9.68
C CYS A 189 -5.23 11.48 -9.27
N LEU A 190 -4.28 11.44 -10.22
CA LEU A 190 -2.87 11.74 -9.96
C LEU A 190 -2.65 13.17 -9.44
N GLN A 191 -3.40 14.16 -9.95
CA GLN A 191 -3.33 15.54 -9.46
C GLN A 191 -3.84 15.64 -8.01
N ILE A 192 -4.91 14.93 -7.67
CA ILE A 192 -5.46 14.91 -6.31
C ILE A 192 -4.50 14.19 -5.36
N ILE A 193 -3.88 13.08 -5.79
CA ILE A 193 -2.84 12.38 -5.00
C ILE A 193 -1.67 13.30 -4.69
N ASP A 194 -1.19 14.05 -5.68
CA ASP A 194 -0.11 15.02 -5.50
C ASP A 194 -0.48 16.10 -4.47
N GLN A 195 -1.66 16.73 -4.64
CA GLN A 195 -2.17 17.73 -3.71
C GLN A 195 -2.33 17.18 -2.28
N ALA A 196 -2.91 15.98 -2.15
CA ALA A 196 -3.12 15.34 -0.86
C ALA A 196 -1.79 14.99 -0.18
N TRP A 197 -0.82 14.45 -0.92
CA TRP A 197 0.48 14.09 -0.37
C TRP A 197 1.28 15.33 0.04
N LEU A 198 1.22 16.40 -0.75
CA LEU A 198 1.79 17.70 -0.39
C LEU A 198 1.14 18.27 0.88
N GLY A 199 -0.18 18.11 1.04
CA GLY A 199 -0.94 18.59 2.19
C GLY A 199 -0.68 17.83 3.49
N VAL A 200 -0.11 16.62 3.46
CA VAL A 200 0.29 15.90 4.68
C VAL A 200 1.38 16.71 5.39
N THR A 201 1.06 17.18 6.60
CA THR A 201 1.90 18.12 7.35
C THR A 201 3.01 17.43 8.13
N THR A 202 4.08 18.17 8.42
CA THR A 202 5.17 17.74 9.31
C THR A 202 4.63 17.29 10.67
N LYS A 203 3.66 18.02 11.23
CA LYS A 203 2.94 17.65 12.46
C LYS A 203 2.26 16.28 12.38
N THR A 204 1.60 15.98 11.26
CA THR A 204 0.96 14.66 11.05
C THR A 204 2.00 13.56 11.01
N LEU A 205 3.08 13.77 10.26
CA LEU A 205 4.16 12.78 10.12
C LEU A 205 4.89 12.53 11.43
N THR A 206 5.24 13.58 12.18
CA THR A 206 5.91 13.44 13.48
C THR A 206 5.00 12.82 14.53
N SER A 207 3.74 13.24 14.62
CA SER A 207 2.78 12.69 15.59
C SER A 207 2.51 11.20 15.41
N ALA A 208 2.63 10.69 14.18
CA ALA A 208 2.49 9.26 13.87
C ALA A 208 3.51 8.37 14.60
N TRP A 209 4.65 8.92 15.02
CA TRP A 209 5.67 8.20 15.77
C TRP A 209 5.39 8.14 17.27
N LYS A 210 4.38 8.86 17.79
CA LYS A 210 4.17 9.03 19.24
C LYS A 210 4.03 7.70 19.99
N LYS A 211 3.46 6.66 19.38
CA LYS A 211 3.36 5.34 20.03
C LYS A 211 4.66 4.54 20.00
N LEU A 212 5.44 4.67 18.92
CA LEU A 212 6.66 3.90 18.70
C LEU A 212 7.90 4.57 19.34
N TRP A 213 7.94 5.90 19.33
CA TRP A 213 9.03 6.74 19.83
C TRP A 213 8.51 8.09 20.39
N PRO A 214 7.91 8.09 21.59
CA PRO A 214 7.32 9.28 22.20
C PRO A 214 8.30 10.45 22.38
N GLU A 215 9.55 10.16 22.72
CA GLU A 215 10.59 11.15 23.02
C GLU A 215 10.91 12.01 21.80
N ALA A 216 10.93 11.42 20.60
CA ALA A 216 11.17 12.16 19.35
C ALA A 216 10.03 13.12 18.97
N VAL A 217 8.85 12.99 19.59
CA VAL A 217 7.68 13.83 19.32
C VAL A 217 7.55 14.95 20.37
N ALA A 218 7.88 14.68 21.63
CA ALA A 218 7.69 15.61 22.74
C ALA A 218 8.45 16.94 22.57
N GLU A 219 9.66 16.91 22.00
CA GLU A 219 10.45 18.13 21.74
C GLU A 219 9.85 19.03 20.65
N ARG A 220 9.01 18.50 19.75
CA ARG A 220 8.57 19.18 18.52
C ARG A 220 7.17 19.79 18.59
N ILE A 221 6.38 19.46 19.61
CA ILE A 221 4.99 19.94 19.75
C ILE A 221 4.94 21.44 20.13
N TYR A 222 6.02 21.99 20.71
CA TYR A 222 6.03 23.36 21.23
C TYR A 222 6.01 24.48 20.16
N GLU A 223 6.23 24.17 18.88
CA GLU A 223 6.43 25.20 17.83
C GLU A 223 5.23 25.49 16.91
N GLU A 224 4.20 24.63 16.83
CA GLU A 224 3.13 24.75 15.81
C GLU A 224 1.69 24.71 16.36
N LEU A 225 1.19 25.87 16.79
CA LEU A 225 -0.22 26.15 17.08
C LEU A 225 -0.81 27.08 16.00
N GLU A 226 -1.25 26.49 14.89
CA GLU A 226 -2.12 27.18 13.93
C GLU A 226 -3.51 26.51 13.99
N PRO A 227 -4.54 27.16 14.58
CA PRO A 227 -5.90 26.67 14.52
C PRO A 227 -6.50 27.00 13.15
N GLY A 228 -6.36 26.05 12.21
CA GLY A 228 -7.07 26.07 10.93
C GLY A 228 -8.48 25.47 11.03
N VAL A 229 -9.31 25.74 10.02
CA VAL A 229 -10.62 25.06 9.83
C VAL A 229 -10.38 23.56 9.70
N SER A 230 -11.23 22.76 10.34
CA SER A 230 -11.14 21.30 10.28
C SER A 230 -11.29 20.79 8.84
N VAL A 231 -10.49 19.80 8.43
CA VAL A 231 -10.54 19.25 7.06
C VAL A 231 -11.91 18.63 6.79
N GLU A 232 -12.50 18.02 7.82
CA GLU A 232 -13.81 17.40 7.81
C GLU A 232 -14.93 18.43 7.62
N GLU A 233 -14.85 19.58 8.31
CA GLU A 233 -15.81 20.68 8.17
C GLU A 233 -15.81 21.22 6.74
N GLU A 234 -14.62 21.36 6.14
CA GLU A 234 -14.50 21.81 4.76
C GLU A 234 -15.11 20.80 3.77
N ILE A 235 -14.84 19.50 3.93
CA ILE A 235 -15.44 18.44 3.11
C ILE A 235 -16.97 18.49 3.20
N VAL A 236 -17.51 18.59 4.42
CA VAL A 236 -18.95 18.68 4.66
C VAL A 236 -19.53 19.95 4.01
N SER A 237 -18.86 21.09 4.12
CA SER A 237 -19.31 22.34 3.52
C SER A 237 -19.35 22.27 1.98
N LEU A 238 -18.35 21.66 1.36
CA LEU A 238 -18.30 21.43 -0.09
C LEU A 238 -19.40 20.46 -0.52
N GLY A 239 -19.59 19.37 0.22
CA GLY A 239 -20.65 18.39 -0.03
C GLY A 239 -22.04 19.04 -0.04
N LYS A 240 -22.36 19.80 1.01
CA LYS A 240 -23.63 20.53 1.13
C LYS A 240 -23.82 21.55 0.02
N SER A 241 -22.75 22.25 -0.39
CA SER A 241 -22.80 23.23 -1.49
C SER A 241 -23.09 22.57 -2.84
N MET A 242 -22.71 21.29 -3.01
CA MET A 242 -23.06 20.47 -4.18
C MET A 242 -24.44 19.78 -4.06
N GLY A 243 -25.22 20.07 -3.01
CA GLY A 243 -26.52 19.46 -2.76
C GLY A 243 -26.46 18.02 -2.21
N LEU A 244 -25.32 17.60 -1.68
CA LEU A 244 -25.17 16.29 -1.04
C LEU A 244 -25.57 16.35 0.44
N GLU A 245 -26.26 15.31 0.91
CA GLU A 245 -26.53 15.08 2.33
C GLU A 245 -25.29 14.40 2.96
N VAL A 246 -24.35 15.20 3.47
CA VAL A 246 -23.09 14.71 4.09
C VAL A 246 -22.92 15.32 5.48
N GLU A 247 -22.62 14.47 6.45
CA GLU A 247 -22.17 14.82 7.80
C GLU A 247 -20.73 14.34 8.05
N GLU A 248 -20.12 14.82 9.13
CA GLU A 248 -18.76 14.43 9.52
C GLU A 248 -18.61 12.91 9.74
N ARG A 249 -19.66 12.25 10.22
CA ARG A 249 -19.67 10.78 10.37
C ARG A 249 -19.53 10.06 9.04
N ASP A 250 -20.17 10.55 7.99
CA ASP A 250 -20.09 9.96 6.65
C ASP A 250 -18.68 10.11 6.06
N VAL A 251 -18.00 11.23 6.38
CA VAL A 251 -16.60 11.46 5.99
C VAL A 251 -15.68 10.46 6.68
N ASN A 252 -15.85 10.23 7.99
CA ASN A 252 -15.07 9.26 8.73
C ASN A 252 -15.31 7.82 8.26
N GLU A 253 -16.57 7.43 7.99
CA GLU A 253 -16.91 6.13 7.42
C GLU A 253 -16.24 5.91 6.06
N LEU A 254 -16.19 6.93 5.18
CA LEU A 254 -15.50 6.86 3.90
C LEU A 254 -14.01 6.52 4.06
N ILE A 255 -13.36 7.12 5.04
CA ILE A 255 -11.92 6.92 5.28
C ILE A 255 -11.65 5.50 5.78
N GLU A 256 -12.54 4.97 6.62
CA GLU A 256 -12.49 3.60 7.11
C GLU A 256 -12.76 2.59 5.99
N GLU A 257 -13.71 2.83 5.08
CA GLU A 257 -14.01 1.94 3.95
C GLU A 257 -12.81 1.76 3.00
N TYR A 258 -12.01 2.81 2.78
CA TYR A 258 -10.73 2.68 2.05
C TYR A 258 -9.70 1.77 2.74
N THR A 259 -9.97 1.28 3.96
CA THR A 259 -9.04 0.48 4.78
C THR A 259 -9.36 -1.01 4.70
N GLN A 260 -10.16 -1.45 3.72
CA GLN A 260 -10.29 -2.89 3.46
C GLN A 260 -8.90 -3.52 3.23
N GLU A 261 -8.48 -4.32 4.21
CA GLU A 261 -7.33 -5.18 4.11
C GLU A 261 -7.57 -6.21 3.00
N LEU A 262 -6.50 -6.65 2.34
CA LEU A 262 -6.58 -7.71 1.33
C LEU A 262 -7.20 -8.95 1.96
N THR A 263 -8.19 -9.52 1.29
CA THR A 263 -8.80 -10.79 1.71
C THR A 263 -7.79 -11.93 1.66
N THR A 264 -8.04 -13.02 2.38
CA THR A 264 -7.14 -14.19 2.37
C THR A 264 -6.95 -14.75 0.97
N GLU A 265 -8.00 -14.74 0.15
CA GLU A 265 -7.96 -15.15 -1.26
C GLU A 265 -7.08 -14.20 -2.09
N GLU A 266 -7.18 -12.89 -1.87
CA GLU A 266 -6.33 -11.90 -2.54
C GLU A 266 -4.87 -12.02 -2.12
N ILE A 267 -4.58 -12.36 -0.86
CA ILE A 267 -3.22 -12.62 -0.36
C ILE A 267 -2.64 -13.87 -1.04
N GLN A 268 -3.42 -14.95 -1.15
CA GLN A 268 -2.98 -16.17 -1.84
C GLN A 268 -2.72 -15.90 -3.33
N GLU A 269 -3.59 -15.12 -3.98
CA GLU A 269 -3.40 -14.74 -5.38
C GLU A 269 -2.16 -13.85 -5.59
N LEU A 270 -1.91 -12.91 -4.67
CA LEU A 270 -0.67 -12.11 -4.63
C LEU A 270 0.57 -12.98 -4.55
N GLN A 271 0.57 -13.96 -3.65
CA GLN A 271 1.70 -14.89 -3.49
C GLN A 271 1.90 -15.74 -4.74
N SER A 272 0.82 -16.25 -5.33
CA SER A 272 0.86 -17.01 -6.58
C SER A 272 1.45 -16.19 -7.74
N GLN A 273 1.04 -14.93 -7.88
CA GLN A 273 1.60 -14.02 -8.88
C GLN A 273 3.10 -13.80 -8.68
N GLN A 274 3.53 -13.58 -7.43
CA GLN A 274 4.96 -13.42 -7.11
C GLN A 274 5.75 -14.68 -7.43
N HIS A 275 5.24 -15.87 -7.11
CA HIS A 275 5.89 -17.13 -7.47
C HIS A 275 6.03 -17.28 -8.99
N THR A 276 4.98 -16.94 -9.73
CA THR A 276 4.99 -16.99 -11.21
C THR A 276 6.02 -16.02 -11.80
N GLU A 277 6.09 -14.78 -11.29
CA GLU A 277 7.08 -13.77 -11.72
C GLU A 277 8.51 -14.24 -11.46
N VAL A 278 8.77 -14.83 -10.29
CA VAL A 278 10.09 -15.40 -9.95
C VAL A 278 10.44 -16.58 -10.87
N MET A 279 9.49 -17.47 -11.16
CA MET A 279 9.72 -18.59 -12.08
C MET A 279 10.04 -18.12 -13.51
N GLN A 280 9.37 -17.06 -13.98
CA GLN A 280 9.65 -16.45 -15.27
C GLN A 280 11.03 -15.77 -15.32
N GLU A 281 11.49 -15.14 -14.24
CA GLU A 281 12.82 -14.50 -14.17
C GLU A 281 13.97 -15.52 -14.10
N ILE A 282 13.76 -16.69 -13.47
CA ILE A 282 14.78 -17.75 -13.38
C ILE A 282 14.83 -18.60 -14.68
N GLY A 283 13.90 -18.39 -15.62
CA GLY A 283 13.92 -19.06 -16.92
C GLY A 283 13.60 -20.55 -16.88
N PHE A 284 12.90 -21.01 -15.83
CA PHE A 284 12.34 -22.36 -15.83
C PHE A 284 11.10 -22.37 -16.73
N GLU A 285 11.21 -23.02 -17.89
CA GLU A 285 10.02 -23.54 -18.58
C GLU A 285 9.28 -24.44 -17.59
N GLU A 286 7.96 -24.29 -17.48
CA GLU A 286 7.12 -25.26 -16.77
C GLU A 286 7.38 -26.63 -17.38
N SER A 287 8.25 -27.44 -16.78
CA SER A 287 8.10 -28.87 -16.89
C SER A 287 6.77 -29.15 -16.22
N GLU A 288 5.79 -29.61 -17.00
CA GLU A 288 4.56 -30.21 -16.50
C GLU A 288 4.91 -30.97 -15.22
N GLU A 289 4.36 -30.56 -14.07
CA GLU A 289 4.55 -31.30 -12.83
C GLU A 289 4.17 -32.76 -13.14
N GLU A 290 5.16 -33.66 -13.20
CA GLU A 290 4.89 -35.09 -13.25
C GLU A 290 4.17 -35.43 -11.96
N VAL A 291 2.84 -35.44 -12.02
CA VAL A 291 1.98 -35.85 -10.93
C VAL A 291 2.34 -37.28 -10.62
N ILE A 292 3.12 -37.48 -9.55
CA ILE A 292 3.50 -38.81 -9.06
C ILE A 292 2.20 -39.59 -8.86
N SER A 293 2.08 -40.68 -9.59
CA SER A 293 0.87 -41.48 -9.61
C SER A 293 0.61 -42.09 -8.23
N THR A 294 -0.66 -42.32 -7.89
CA THR A 294 -1.02 -42.97 -6.63
C THR A 294 -0.37 -44.36 -6.49
N SER A 295 -0.04 -45.01 -7.61
CA SER A 295 0.75 -46.25 -7.66
C SER A 295 2.19 -46.07 -7.18
N GLU A 296 2.88 -45.02 -7.62
CA GLU A 296 4.28 -44.76 -7.24
C GLU A 296 4.37 -44.35 -5.76
N ILE A 297 3.42 -43.55 -5.26
CA ILE A 297 3.32 -43.25 -3.82
C ILE A 297 3.17 -44.53 -3.00
N LYS A 298 2.32 -45.46 -3.47
CA LYS A 298 2.09 -46.74 -2.79
C LYS A 298 3.33 -47.62 -2.80
N GLU A 299 4.11 -47.60 -3.87
CA GLU A 299 5.36 -48.34 -3.98
C GLU A 299 6.43 -47.78 -3.03
N ILE A 300 6.58 -46.46 -2.97
CA ILE A 300 7.48 -45.76 -2.04
C ILE A 300 7.12 -46.08 -0.58
N LEU A 301 5.83 -46.05 -0.24
CA LEU A 301 5.36 -46.40 1.11
C LEU A 301 5.64 -47.88 1.45
N GLY A 302 5.49 -48.79 0.49
CA GLY A 302 5.83 -50.20 0.67
C GLY A 302 7.33 -50.44 0.86
N MET A 303 8.18 -49.69 0.15
CA MET A 303 9.63 -49.72 0.36
C MET A 303 9.99 -49.20 1.76
N TRP A 304 9.33 -48.13 2.23
CA TRP A 304 9.53 -47.59 3.56
C TRP A 304 9.14 -48.57 4.66
N GLU A 305 8.01 -49.27 4.54
CA GLU A 305 7.63 -50.34 5.47
C GLU A 305 8.66 -51.46 5.50
N SER A 306 9.18 -51.85 4.34
CA SER A 306 10.21 -52.90 4.25
C SER A 306 11.51 -52.49 4.96
N VAL A 307 11.92 -51.22 4.81
CA VAL A 307 13.07 -50.66 5.51
C VAL A 307 12.81 -50.57 7.01
N SER A 308 11.63 -50.11 7.41
CA SER A 308 11.25 -49.99 8.83
C SER A 308 11.26 -51.36 9.53
N GLN A 309 10.69 -52.38 8.88
CA GLN A 309 10.73 -53.76 9.38
C GLN A 309 12.15 -54.32 9.44
N PHE A 310 13.01 -54.02 8.45
CA PHE A 310 14.41 -54.41 8.48
C PHE A 310 15.16 -53.78 9.67
N VAL A 311 14.94 -52.49 9.92
CA VAL A 311 15.54 -51.75 11.04
C VAL A 311 15.08 -52.34 12.37
N GLU A 312 13.78 -52.57 12.58
CA GLU A 312 13.26 -53.19 13.81
C GLU A 312 13.83 -54.58 14.05
N LYS A 313 13.99 -55.38 12.99
CA LYS A 313 14.51 -56.75 13.07
C LYS A 313 16.01 -56.80 13.36
N LYS A 314 16.78 -55.79 12.92
CA LYS A 314 18.23 -55.67 13.13
C LYS A 314 18.61 -54.88 14.38
N THR A 315 17.69 -54.11 14.95
CA THR A 315 17.88 -53.39 16.21
C THR A 315 16.79 -53.76 17.22
N PRO A 316 16.89 -54.94 17.88
CA PRO A 316 15.97 -55.26 18.96
C PRO A 316 16.15 -54.22 20.07
N ARG A 317 15.07 -53.49 20.40
CA ARG A 317 15.03 -52.44 21.42
C ARG A 317 15.75 -52.92 22.69
N LYS A 318 16.96 -52.43 22.95
CA LYS A 318 17.52 -52.46 24.31
C LYS A 318 16.67 -51.51 25.13
N SER A 319 15.87 -52.07 26.04
CA SER A 319 15.24 -51.34 27.13
C SER A 319 16.29 -50.51 27.86
N CYS A 320 16.32 -49.21 27.62
CA CYS A 320 17.07 -48.27 28.44
C CYS A 320 16.07 -47.39 29.17
N ASN A 321 15.66 -47.86 30.35
CA ASN A 321 15.27 -46.98 31.44
C ASN A 321 16.42 -46.01 31.69
N ARG A 322 16.16 -44.70 31.54
CA ARG A 322 16.68 -43.63 32.41
C ARG A 322 16.09 -42.29 32.00
N SER A 323 15.20 -41.82 32.87
CA SER A 323 15.19 -40.45 33.40
C SER A 323 16.28 -39.51 32.89
N CYS A 324 15.87 -38.38 32.33
CA CYS A 324 16.38 -37.05 32.65
C CYS A 324 15.34 -36.00 32.27
N ILE A 325 15.33 -34.95 33.08
CA ILE A 325 14.44 -33.78 33.17
C ILE A 325 14.41 -32.97 31.87
#